data_AF-A0A8J2W4D7-F1
#
_entry.id   AF-A0A8J2W4D7-F1
#
_cell.length_a   1.000
_cell.length_b   1.000
_cell.length_c   1.000
_cell.angle_alpha   90.00
_cell.angle_beta   90.00
_cell.angle_gamma   90.00
#
_symmetry.space_group_name_H-M   'P 1'
#
loop_
_entity.id
_entity.type
_entity.pdbx_description
1 polymer ?
#
loop_
_entity_poly.entity_id
_entity_poly.type
_entity_poly.pdbx_seq_one_letter_code
_entity_poly.pdbx_strand_id
1 'polypeptide(L)'
;MKAMFQGHFRESTSRVISFPGVRMYAFHILLCYIYSDKIPIVEPTRSLELLELANRLCMNRLVSLVEARVIDQLQHQDRLGEDDQVVEIALSLLEPVKLHNAHNLSEWCTWRLCGAYDRVCRAKHLSLSSREYLADNRWPPVWYVKEFDYYQKCVAEQSKELKDLRPTTLQANQQTGCLCFSSKVRRESGPDASTALCRTEPQQPPL
;
A
#
# COMPACT_ATOMS: atom_id res chain seq x y z
N MET A 1 -21.74 -16.72 -25.90
CA MET A 1 -21.57 -17.58 -27.10
C MET A 1 -22.83 -18.28 -27.62
N LYS A 2 -23.93 -18.48 -26.86
CA LYS A 2 -25.13 -19.22 -27.34
C LYS A 2 -25.64 -18.80 -28.73
N ALA A 3 -25.70 -17.49 -29.01
CA ALA A 3 -26.16 -16.94 -30.30
C ALA A 3 -25.25 -17.26 -31.51
N MET A 4 -23.97 -17.61 -31.32
CA MET A 4 -23.05 -17.98 -32.41
C MET A 4 -23.30 -19.42 -32.89
N PHE A 5 -23.68 -20.31 -31.97
CA PHE A 5 -23.98 -21.72 -32.23
C PHE A 5 -25.46 -21.98 -32.53
N GLN A 6 -26.30 -20.93 -32.63
CA GLN A 6 -27.74 -21.04 -32.84
C GLN A 6 -28.20 -20.07 -33.93
N GLY A 7 -29.26 -20.43 -34.66
CA GLY A 7 -29.79 -19.61 -35.76
C GLY A 7 -28.99 -19.74 -37.05
N HIS A 8 -29.00 -18.68 -37.86
CA HIS A 8 -28.53 -18.70 -39.26
C HIS A 8 -27.07 -18.23 -39.46
N PHE A 9 -26.26 -18.22 -38.39
CA PHE A 9 -24.85 -17.86 -38.48
C PHE A 9 -24.01 -18.97 -39.13
N ARG A 10 -22.97 -18.59 -39.88
CA ARG A 10 -22.12 -19.53 -40.62
C ARG A 10 -21.31 -20.43 -39.68
N GLU A 11 -21.08 -19.94 -38.47
CA GLU A 11 -20.42 -20.57 -37.33
C GLU A 11 -21.24 -21.74 -36.76
N SER A 12 -22.57 -21.75 -36.93
CA SER A 12 -23.46 -22.81 -36.41
C SER A 12 -23.22 -24.20 -37.03
N THR A 13 -22.69 -24.23 -38.26
CA THR A 13 -22.35 -25.47 -38.99
C THR A 13 -20.85 -25.73 -39.07
N SER A 14 -20.03 -24.79 -38.57
CA SER A 14 -18.57 -24.94 -38.58
C SER A 14 -18.09 -25.81 -37.42
N ARG A 15 -17.18 -26.76 -37.72
CA ARG A 15 -16.48 -27.54 -36.69
C ARG A 15 -15.33 -26.79 -36.02
N VAL A 16 -14.88 -25.68 -36.62
CA VAL A 16 -13.75 -24.87 -36.14
C VAL A 16 -14.16 -23.40 -36.13
N ILE A 17 -13.91 -22.71 -35.02
CA ILE A 17 -14.18 -21.28 -34.86
C ILE A 17 -12.88 -20.60 -34.46
N SER A 18 -12.45 -19.65 -35.30
CA SER A 18 -11.23 -18.88 -35.08
C SER A 18 -11.48 -17.73 -34.11
N PHE A 19 -10.59 -17.56 -33.14
CA PHE A 19 -10.60 -16.45 -32.18
C PHE A 19 -9.44 -15.47 -32.47
N PRO A 20 -9.57 -14.58 -33.47
CA PRO A 20 -8.52 -13.64 -33.82
C PRO A 20 -8.25 -12.66 -32.68
N GLY A 21 -6.95 -12.39 -32.44
CA GLY A 21 -6.46 -11.50 -31.39
C GLY A 21 -6.40 -12.12 -29.99
N VAL A 22 -6.96 -13.31 -29.77
CA VAL A 22 -7.01 -13.94 -28.43
C VAL A 22 -5.73 -14.73 -28.17
N ARG A 23 -5.04 -14.42 -27.07
CA ARG A 23 -3.83 -15.16 -26.66
C ARG A 23 -4.22 -16.48 -26.00
N MET A 24 -3.35 -17.50 -26.15
CA MET A 24 -3.58 -18.83 -25.57
C MET A 24 -3.77 -18.81 -24.05
N TYR A 25 -3.13 -17.88 -23.34
CA TYR A 25 -3.30 -17.69 -21.89
C TYR A 25 -4.77 -17.37 -21.52
N ALA A 26 -5.33 -16.31 -22.08
CA ALA A 26 -6.72 -15.93 -21.86
C ALA A 26 -7.70 -17.01 -22.33
N PHE A 27 -7.45 -17.66 -23.48
CA PHE A 27 -8.31 -18.72 -23.99
C PHE A 27 -8.31 -19.98 -23.10
N HIS A 28 -7.15 -20.39 -22.57
CA HIS A 28 -7.06 -21.51 -21.64
C HIS A 28 -7.87 -21.25 -20.36
N ILE A 29 -7.75 -20.04 -19.78
CA ILE A 29 -8.51 -19.64 -18.60
C ILE A 29 -10.02 -19.63 -18.88
N LEU A 30 -10.44 -19.11 -20.04
CA LEU A 30 -11.82 -19.16 -20.49
C LEU A 30 -12.36 -20.60 -20.57
N LEU A 31 -11.58 -21.55 -21.11
CA LEU A 31 -11.99 -22.96 -21.14
C LEU A 31 -12.13 -23.54 -19.73
N CYS A 32 -11.14 -23.31 -18.85
CA CYS A 32 -11.22 -23.74 -17.45
C CYS A 32 -12.48 -23.21 -16.76
N TYR A 33 -12.83 -21.93 -16.99
CA TYR A 33 -14.07 -21.35 -16.47
C TYR A 33 -15.32 -22.04 -17.03
N ILE A 34 -15.42 -22.23 -18.35
CA ILE A 34 -16.60 -22.84 -18.99
C ILE A 34 -16.84 -24.27 -18.49
N TYR A 35 -15.78 -25.05 -18.23
CA TYR A 35 -15.91 -26.46 -17.83
C TYR A 35 -15.96 -26.70 -16.31
N SER A 36 -15.44 -25.79 -15.48
CA SER A 36 -15.34 -26.00 -14.02
C SER A 36 -16.07 -24.96 -13.16
N ASP A 37 -16.62 -23.92 -13.79
CA ASP A 37 -17.19 -22.72 -13.16
C ASP A 37 -16.22 -21.95 -12.25
N LYS A 38 -14.92 -22.28 -12.33
CA LYS A 38 -13.83 -21.72 -11.54
C LYS A 38 -12.73 -21.19 -12.46
N ILE A 39 -12.02 -20.17 -12.00
CA ILE A 39 -10.80 -19.69 -12.65
C ILE A 39 -9.55 -20.11 -11.86
N PRO A 40 -8.45 -20.45 -12.55
CA PRO A 40 -7.12 -20.59 -11.94
C PRO A 40 -6.59 -19.21 -11.48
N ILE A 41 -5.36 -19.19 -10.97
CA ILE A 41 -4.64 -17.96 -10.64
C ILE A 41 -4.48 -17.13 -11.91
N VAL A 42 -4.73 -15.81 -11.81
CA VAL A 42 -4.64 -14.86 -12.92
C VAL A 42 -3.59 -13.81 -12.57
N GLU A 43 -2.51 -13.76 -13.34
CA GLU A 43 -1.47 -12.75 -13.16
C GLU A 43 -2.02 -11.33 -13.46
N PRO A 44 -1.88 -10.35 -12.53
CA PRO A 44 -2.41 -8.99 -12.71
C PRO A 44 -1.98 -8.30 -14.01
N THR A 45 -0.71 -8.48 -14.40
CA THR A 45 -0.10 -7.93 -15.63
C THR A 45 -0.77 -8.43 -16.93
N ARG A 46 -1.35 -9.64 -16.91
CA ARG A 46 -2.01 -10.28 -18.05
C ARG A 46 -3.54 -10.34 -17.91
N SER A 47 -4.09 -9.76 -16.84
CA SER A 47 -5.54 -9.74 -16.57
C SER A 47 -6.34 -9.07 -17.71
N LEU A 48 -5.79 -8.03 -18.34
CA LEU A 48 -6.43 -7.30 -19.43
C LEU A 48 -6.80 -8.18 -20.63
N GLU A 49 -5.96 -9.15 -20.99
CA GLU A 49 -6.24 -10.10 -22.09
C GLU A 49 -7.53 -10.90 -21.84
N LEU A 50 -7.74 -11.27 -20.58
CA LEU A 50 -8.87 -12.08 -20.13
C LEU A 50 -10.11 -11.21 -19.91
N LEU A 51 -9.96 -9.98 -19.43
CA LEU A 51 -11.03 -9.01 -19.31
C LEU A 51 -11.57 -8.60 -20.69
N GLU A 52 -10.71 -8.34 -21.67
CA GLU A 52 -11.10 -8.07 -23.05
C GLU A 52 -11.92 -9.25 -23.63
N LEU A 53 -11.42 -10.47 -23.47
CA LEU A 53 -12.09 -11.69 -23.92
C LEU A 53 -13.44 -11.92 -23.23
N ALA A 54 -13.51 -11.74 -21.91
CA ALA A 54 -14.73 -11.91 -21.13
C ALA A 54 -15.79 -10.87 -21.52
N ASN A 55 -15.39 -9.61 -21.73
CA ASN A 55 -16.28 -8.54 -22.18
C ASN A 55 -16.78 -8.80 -23.63
N ARG A 56 -15.88 -9.17 -24.56
CA ARG A 56 -16.23 -9.56 -25.95
C ARG A 56 -17.20 -10.74 -26.04
N LEU A 57 -17.21 -11.63 -25.04
CA LEU A 57 -18.12 -12.77 -24.97
C LEU A 57 -19.37 -12.53 -24.10
N CYS A 58 -19.52 -11.33 -23.55
CA CYS A 58 -20.58 -10.90 -22.64
C CYS A 58 -20.68 -11.79 -21.38
N MET A 59 -19.54 -12.15 -20.80
CA MET A 59 -19.43 -13.07 -19.67
C MET A 59 -19.19 -12.32 -18.35
N ASN A 60 -20.18 -11.54 -17.91
CA ASN A 60 -20.08 -10.64 -16.75
C ASN A 60 -19.57 -11.35 -15.47
N ARG A 61 -20.01 -12.58 -15.20
CA ARG A 61 -19.52 -13.35 -14.03
C ARG A 61 -18.04 -13.74 -14.14
N LEU A 62 -17.53 -13.96 -15.36
CA LEU A 62 -16.10 -14.17 -15.56
C LEU A 62 -15.32 -12.88 -15.30
N VAL A 63 -15.83 -11.72 -15.73
CA VAL A 63 -15.25 -10.40 -15.36
C VAL A 63 -15.14 -10.28 -13.84
N SER A 64 -16.25 -10.42 -13.10
CA SER A 64 -16.24 -10.26 -11.64
C SER A 64 -15.33 -11.24 -10.89
N LEU A 65 -15.19 -12.48 -11.38
CA LEU A 65 -14.24 -13.44 -10.82
C LEU A 65 -12.79 -13.02 -11.07
N VAL A 66 -12.47 -12.53 -12.28
CA VAL A 66 -11.12 -12.05 -12.61
C VAL A 66 -10.77 -10.81 -11.80
N GLU A 67 -11.70 -9.88 -11.64
CA GLU A 67 -11.53 -8.72 -10.75
C GLU A 67 -11.17 -9.17 -9.33
N ALA A 68 -11.98 -10.05 -8.72
CA ALA A 68 -11.74 -10.54 -7.37
C ALA A 68 -10.36 -11.19 -7.21
N ARG A 69 -9.94 -12.05 -8.17
CA ARG A 69 -8.63 -12.71 -8.12
C ARG A 69 -7.45 -11.75 -8.29
N VAL A 70 -7.59 -10.75 -9.15
CA VAL A 70 -6.54 -9.74 -9.36
C VAL A 70 -6.43 -8.84 -8.13
N ILE A 71 -7.55 -8.43 -7.55
CA ILE A 71 -7.59 -7.67 -6.29
C ILE A 71 -6.96 -8.48 -5.15
N ASP A 72 -7.37 -9.74 -4.95
CA ASP A 72 -6.81 -10.62 -3.91
C ASP A 72 -5.28 -10.75 -4.04
N GLN A 73 -4.78 -10.94 -5.26
CA GLN A 73 -3.35 -11.08 -5.52
C GLN A 73 -2.61 -9.75 -5.26
N LEU A 74 -3.11 -8.63 -5.75
CA LEU A 74 -2.47 -7.32 -5.54
C LEU A 74 -2.49 -6.93 -4.05
N GLN A 75 -3.59 -7.16 -3.33
CA GLN A 75 -3.66 -6.99 -1.87
C GLN A 75 -2.72 -7.94 -1.11
N HIS A 76 -2.44 -9.13 -1.65
CA HIS A 76 -1.45 -10.02 -1.05
C HIS A 76 -0.03 -9.48 -1.22
N GLN A 77 0.34 -9.03 -2.42
CA GLN A 77 1.64 -8.39 -2.70
C GLN A 77 1.85 -7.11 -1.88
N ASP A 78 0.80 -6.29 -1.71
CA ASP A 78 0.79 -5.09 -0.86
C ASP A 78 1.19 -5.43 0.59
N ARG A 79 0.61 -6.51 1.14
CA ARG A 79 0.93 -7.01 2.49
C ARG A 79 2.31 -7.65 2.62
N LEU A 80 2.95 -8.01 1.52
CA LEU A 80 4.34 -8.50 1.50
C LEU A 80 5.36 -7.36 1.40
N GLY A 81 4.92 -6.10 1.24
CA GLY A 81 5.78 -4.93 1.08
C GLY A 81 6.20 -4.65 -0.37
N GLU A 82 5.52 -5.24 -1.36
CA GLU A 82 5.78 -4.99 -2.79
C GLU A 82 5.06 -3.72 -3.31
N ASP A 83 4.89 -2.70 -2.44
CA ASP A 83 4.15 -1.45 -2.69
C ASP A 83 4.46 -0.82 -4.05
N ASP A 84 5.75 -0.72 -4.38
CA ASP A 84 6.25 -0.17 -5.65
C ASP A 84 5.65 -0.87 -6.87
N GLN A 85 5.65 -2.21 -6.86
CA GLN A 85 5.17 -3.00 -7.98
C GLN A 85 3.63 -2.96 -8.06
N VAL A 86 2.95 -2.99 -6.91
CA VAL A 86 1.48 -2.91 -6.85
C VAL A 86 0.98 -1.57 -7.39
N VAL A 87 1.64 -0.45 -7.05
CA VAL A 87 1.29 0.89 -7.55
C VAL A 87 1.53 1.01 -9.06
N GLU A 88 2.66 0.52 -9.59
CA GLU A 88 2.92 0.54 -11.04
C GLU A 88 1.92 -0.33 -11.81
N ILE A 89 1.55 -1.51 -11.29
CA ILE A 89 0.49 -2.33 -11.89
C ILE A 89 -0.86 -1.59 -11.84
N ALA A 90 -1.26 -1.02 -10.70
CA ALA A 90 -2.52 -0.30 -10.57
C ALA A 90 -2.61 0.92 -11.51
N LEU A 91 -1.51 1.67 -11.69
CA LEU A 91 -1.39 2.74 -12.68
C LEU A 91 -1.61 2.22 -14.12
N SER A 92 -0.94 1.12 -14.48
CA SER A 92 -1.07 0.50 -15.80
C SER A 92 -2.49 -0.04 -16.10
N LEU A 93 -3.21 -0.46 -15.05
CA LEU A 93 -4.55 -1.06 -15.17
C LEU A 93 -5.68 -0.01 -15.21
N LEU A 94 -5.54 1.13 -14.53
CA LEU A 94 -6.67 2.01 -14.17
C LEU A 94 -7.60 2.40 -15.32
N GLU A 95 -7.06 2.80 -16.48
CA GLU A 95 -7.89 3.20 -17.63
C GLU A 95 -8.34 1.98 -18.48
N PRO A 96 -7.48 0.99 -18.80
CA PRO A 96 -7.91 -0.22 -19.50
C PRO A 96 -9.03 -1.03 -18.79
N VAL A 97 -9.02 -1.12 -17.46
CA VAL A 97 -10.04 -1.91 -16.74
C VAL A 97 -11.44 -1.29 -16.85
N LYS A 98 -11.53 0.05 -16.85
CA LYS A 98 -12.78 0.78 -17.09
C LYS A 98 -13.36 0.48 -18.48
N LEU A 99 -12.51 0.44 -19.51
CA LEU A 99 -12.90 0.12 -20.89
C LEU A 99 -13.44 -1.31 -21.04
N HIS A 100 -12.98 -2.24 -20.20
CA HIS A 100 -13.42 -3.64 -20.20
C HIS A 100 -14.53 -3.95 -19.18
N ASN A 101 -15.23 -2.92 -18.66
CA ASN A 101 -16.32 -3.04 -17.71
C ASN A 101 -15.94 -3.70 -16.36
N ALA A 102 -14.66 -3.67 -15.99
CA ALA A 102 -14.15 -4.16 -14.70
C ALA A 102 -14.20 -3.05 -13.65
N HIS A 103 -15.40 -2.84 -13.11
CA HIS A 103 -15.75 -1.78 -12.18
C HIS A 103 -15.06 -1.92 -10.81
N ASN A 104 -15.17 -3.10 -10.17
CA ASN A 104 -14.60 -3.37 -8.85
C ASN A 104 -13.06 -3.23 -8.88
N LEU A 105 -12.41 -3.70 -9.95
CA LEU A 105 -10.97 -3.55 -10.12
C LEU A 105 -10.58 -2.08 -10.39
N SER A 106 -11.42 -1.32 -11.13
CA SER A 106 -11.20 0.12 -11.32
C SER A 106 -11.31 0.92 -10.02
N GLU A 107 -12.28 0.59 -9.17
CA GLU A 107 -12.47 1.22 -7.85
C GLU A 107 -11.32 0.87 -6.91
N TRP A 108 -10.90 -0.40 -6.88
CA TRP A 108 -9.76 -0.83 -6.08
C TRP A 108 -8.46 -0.15 -6.50
N CYS A 109 -8.18 -0.07 -7.81
CA CYS A 109 -7.02 0.67 -8.33
C CYS A 109 -7.09 2.15 -7.93
N THR A 110 -8.24 2.80 -8.10
CA THR A 110 -8.44 4.20 -7.68
C THR A 110 -8.13 4.39 -6.19
N TRP A 111 -8.72 3.57 -5.32
CA TRP A 111 -8.49 3.59 -3.87
C TRP A 111 -7.00 3.40 -3.52
N ARG A 112 -6.35 2.40 -4.10
CA ARG A 112 -4.94 2.08 -3.82
C ARG A 112 -4.00 3.20 -4.24
N LEU A 113 -4.31 3.88 -5.34
CA LEU A 113 -3.57 5.02 -5.88
C LEU A 113 -3.77 6.30 -5.07
N CYS A 114 -4.98 6.56 -4.54
CA CYS A 114 -5.20 7.65 -3.57
C CYS A 114 -4.28 7.53 -2.35
N GLY A 115 -4.04 6.30 -1.86
CA GLY A 115 -3.15 6.00 -0.74
C GLY A 115 -1.65 6.12 -1.05
N ALA A 116 -1.25 6.25 -2.32
CA ALA A 116 0.15 6.35 -2.75
C ALA A 116 0.40 7.56 -3.66
N TYR A 117 -0.29 8.67 -3.38
CA TYR A 117 -0.35 9.84 -4.27
C TYR A 117 1.03 10.43 -4.63
N ASP A 118 2.03 10.32 -3.75
CA ASP A 118 3.41 10.79 -3.98
C ASP A 118 4.07 10.14 -5.22
N ARG A 119 3.68 8.91 -5.54
CA ARG A 119 4.11 8.19 -6.75
C ARG A 119 3.24 8.61 -7.95
N VAL A 120 1.93 8.60 -7.76
CA VAL A 120 0.90 8.95 -8.77
C VAL A 120 1.13 10.33 -9.38
N CYS A 121 1.53 11.33 -8.60
CA CYS A 121 1.68 12.70 -9.09
C CYS A 121 2.68 12.84 -10.25
N ARG A 122 3.64 11.91 -10.36
CA ARG A 122 4.68 11.83 -11.40
C ARG A 122 4.21 11.10 -12.67
N ALA A 123 3.11 10.34 -12.61
CA ALA A 123 2.59 9.57 -13.72
C ALA A 123 1.97 10.49 -14.80
N LYS A 124 2.44 10.34 -16.04
CA LYS A 124 2.03 11.16 -17.20
C LYS A 124 0.93 10.52 -18.07
N HIS A 125 0.66 9.23 -17.89
CA HIS A 125 -0.23 8.43 -18.74
C HIS A 125 -1.68 8.33 -18.23
N LEU A 126 -1.98 8.96 -17.10
CA LEU A 126 -3.34 9.03 -16.53
C LEU A 126 -4.18 10.09 -17.26
N SER A 127 -5.48 9.83 -17.43
CA SER A 127 -6.41 10.85 -17.95
C SER A 127 -6.55 12.04 -17.00
N LEU A 128 -6.99 13.19 -17.53
CA LEU A 128 -7.17 14.41 -16.74
C LEU A 128 -8.14 14.19 -15.56
N SER A 129 -9.29 13.58 -15.81
CA SER A 129 -10.30 13.30 -14.78
C SER A 129 -9.81 12.32 -13.72
N SER A 130 -9.07 11.26 -14.10
CA SER A 130 -8.41 10.38 -13.12
C SER A 130 -7.39 11.15 -12.27
N ARG A 131 -6.59 12.05 -12.87
CA ARG A 131 -5.60 12.85 -12.14
C ARG A 131 -6.25 13.83 -11.15
N GLU A 132 -7.32 14.50 -11.54
CA GLU A 132 -8.09 15.41 -10.69
C GLU A 132 -8.70 14.65 -9.51
N TYR A 133 -9.43 13.55 -9.79
CA TYR A 133 -10.02 12.71 -8.74
C TYR A 133 -8.99 12.21 -7.72
N LEU A 134 -7.84 11.71 -8.19
CA LEU A 134 -6.76 11.21 -7.33
C LEU A 134 -6.08 12.33 -6.53
N ALA A 135 -6.04 13.56 -7.04
CA ALA A 135 -5.50 14.72 -6.34
C ALA A 135 -6.43 15.20 -5.21
N ASP A 136 -7.74 15.22 -5.47
CA ASP A 136 -8.75 15.65 -4.50
C ASP A 136 -8.95 14.63 -3.37
N ASN A 137 -8.92 13.33 -3.70
CA ASN A 137 -9.13 12.22 -2.77
C ASN A 137 -7.82 11.62 -2.20
N ARG A 138 -6.70 12.34 -2.34
CA ARG A 138 -5.38 11.86 -1.91
C ARG A 138 -5.31 11.62 -0.39
N TRP A 139 -4.55 10.60 -0.01
CA TRP A 139 -4.20 10.32 1.38
C TRP A 139 -2.67 10.34 1.55
N PRO A 140 -2.13 11.04 2.58
CA PRO A 140 -2.82 11.91 3.53
C PRO A 140 -3.36 13.22 2.91
N PRO A 141 -4.45 13.80 3.46
CA PRO A 141 -5.03 15.04 2.95
C PRO A 141 -4.08 16.25 3.01
N VAL A 142 -4.29 17.23 2.13
CA VAL A 142 -3.46 18.45 2.04
C VAL A 142 -3.32 19.19 3.37
N TRP A 143 -4.41 19.32 4.14
CA TRP A 143 -4.41 20.03 5.41
C TRP A 143 -3.57 19.30 6.47
N TYR A 144 -3.68 17.97 6.54
CA TYR A 144 -2.94 17.15 7.50
C TYR A 144 -1.43 17.24 7.27
N VAL A 145 -1.00 17.16 6.00
CA VAL A 145 0.42 17.30 5.65
C VAL A 145 0.96 18.67 6.10
N LYS A 146 0.21 19.76 5.90
CA LYS A 146 0.60 21.11 6.35
C LYS A 146 0.70 21.24 7.87
N GLU A 147 -0.26 20.67 8.61
CA GLU A 147 -0.24 20.68 10.08
C GLU A 147 0.89 19.82 10.64
N PHE A 148 1.15 18.66 10.03
CA PHE A 148 2.26 17.79 10.38
C PHE A 148 3.62 18.44 10.11
N ASP A 149 3.81 19.09 8.95
CA ASP A 149 5.00 19.88 8.62
C ASP A 149 5.21 21.04 9.62
N TYR A 150 4.12 21.67 10.09
CA TYR A 150 4.19 22.72 11.11
C TYR A 150 4.59 22.17 12.48
N TYR A 151 3.96 21.08 12.93
CA TYR A 151 4.32 20.38 14.16
C TYR A 151 5.78 19.95 14.17
N GLN A 152 6.28 19.36 13.07
CA GLN A 152 7.68 18.96 12.95
C GLN A 152 8.66 20.15 13.10
N LYS A 153 8.31 21.32 12.57
CA LYS A 153 9.12 22.54 12.73
C LYS A 153 9.17 22.99 14.19
N CYS A 154 8.04 23.06 14.88
CA CYS A 154 8.00 23.44 16.29
C CYS A 154 8.78 22.45 17.19
N VAL A 155 8.72 21.15 16.91
CA VAL A 155 9.54 20.13 17.60
C VAL A 155 11.04 20.34 17.31
N ALA A 156 11.41 20.65 16.07
CA ALA A 156 12.79 20.94 15.71
C ALA A 156 13.32 22.21 16.41
N GLU A 157 12.53 23.28 16.45
CA GLU A 157 12.82 24.54 17.14
C GLU A 157 13.01 24.32 18.64
N GLN A 158 12.06 23.64 19.31
CA GLN A 158 12.18 23.28 20.74
C GLN A 158 13.42 22.41 21.01
N SER A 159 13.76 21.48 20.12
CA SER A 159 14.97 20.65 20.25
C SER A 159 16.27 21.44 20.09
N LYS A 160 16.23 22.56 19.37
CA LYS A 160 17.35 23.48 19.19
C LYS A 160 17.49 24.38 20.42
N GLU A 161 16.42 25.01 20.87
CA GLU A 161 16.41 25.80 22.11
C GLU A 161 16.92 24.98 23.30
N LEU A 162 16.50 23.71 23.43
CA LEU A 162 16.96 22.83 24.51
C LEU A 162 18.45 22.42 24.40
N LYS A 163 19.04 22.47 23.20
CA LYS A 163 20.49 22.32 23.01
C LYS A 163 21.23 23.61 23.35
N ASP A 164 20.72 24.75 22.91
CA ASP A 164 21.30 26.07 23.18
C ASP A 164 21.23 26.42 24.68
N LEU A 165 20.19 25.94 25.38
CA LEU A 165 19.99 26.05 26.84
C LEU A 165 20.80 25.03 27.67
N ARG A 166 21.39 23.99 27.05
CA ARG A 166 22.35 23.11 27.73
C ARG A 166 23.75 23.68 27.52
N PRO A 167 24.33 24.42 28.49
CA PRO A 167 25.64 24.98 28.30
C PRO A 167 26.66 23.84 28.32
N THR A 168 27.81 24.08 27.67
CA THR A 168 29.01 23.23 27.72
C THR A 168 29.62 23.20 29.14
N THR A 169 28.90 22.64 30.11
CA THR A 169 29.27 22.53 31.53
C THR A 169 30.16 21.32 31.81
N LEU A 170 31.10 21.04 30.90
CA LEU A 170 32.23 20.13 31.14
C LEU A 170 33.58 20.66 30.63
N GLN A 171 33.71 21.98 30.40
CA GLN A 171 35.02 22.66 30.34
C GLN A 171 35.09 23.89 31.25
N ALA A 172 34.42 23.83 32.41
CA ALA A 172 34.64 24.78 33.50
C ALA A 172 35.90 24.39 34.30
N ASN A 173 37.04 24.87 33.81
CA ASN A 173 38.22 25.27 34.59
C ASN A 173 38.64 24.35 35.78
N GLN A 174 39.56 23.41 35.54
CA GLN A 174 40.29 22.70 36.61
C GLN A 174 41.26 23.64 37.35
N GLN A 175 40.76 24.53 38.21
CA GLN A 175 41.52 25.23 39.28
C GLN A 175 40.64 26.18 40.11
N THR A 176 39.68 25.64 40.88
CA THR A 176 39.13 26.34 42.06
C THR A 176 38.97 25.35 43.20
N GLY A 177 39.72 25.56 44.29
CA GLY A 177 39.83 24.59 45.39
C GLY A 177 38.60 24.58 46.29
N CYS A 178 38.12 23.39 46.65
CA CYS A 178 37.17 23.25 47.76
C CYS A 178 37.89 23.50 49.09
N LEU A 179 37.60 24.65 49.72
CA LEU A 179 37.90 24.87 51.13
C LEU A 179 36.83 24.21 52.00
N CYS A 180 36.71 22.89 51.88
CA CYS A 180 35.81 22.09 52.71
C CYS A 180 36.42 21.94 54.12
N PHE A 181 35.79 22.54 55.12
CA PHE A 181 36.22 22.51 56.53
C PHE A 181 36.45 21.08 57.04
N SER A 182 37.67 20.78 57.50
CA SER A 182 38.00 19.50 58.12
C SER A 182 37.65 19.46 59.61
N SER A 183 36.37 19.30 59.94
CA SER A 183 35.92 18.95 61.29
C SER A 183 36.01 17.43 61.50
N LYS A 184 36.99 17.01 62.32
CA LYS A 184 37.18 15.60 62.71
C LYS A 184 35.99 15.05 63.51
N VAL A 185 35.25 14.07 62.99
CA VAL A 185 34.47 13.13 63.83
C VAL A 185 34.62 11.69 63.33
N ARG A 186 35.36 10.92 64.14
CA ARG A 186 35.31 9.47 64.45
C ARG A 186 34.66 8.47 63.46
N ARG A 187 35.44 7.43 63.13
CA ARG A 187 35.03 6.14 62.54
C ARG A 187 33.86 5.47 63.29
N GLU A 188 32.97 4.81 62.55
CA GLU A 188 32.71 3.36 62.71
C GLU A 188 32.05 2.80 61.41
N SER A 189 32.07 1.48 61.24
CA SER A 189 31.98 0.78 59.96
C SER A 189 30.58 0.30 59.55
N GLY A 190 30.25 0.38 58.25
CA GLY A 190 29.22 -0.48 57.61
C GLY A 190 29.70 -1.95 57.48
N PRO A 191 29.05 -2.84 56.69
CA PRO A 191 28.19 -2.62 55.50
C PRO A 191 26.76 -3.22 55.69
N ASP A 192 25.83 -3.27 54.72
CA ASP A 192 25.61 -2.63 53.41
C ASP A 192 24.09 -2.66 53.14
N ALA A 193 23.56 -1.71 52.37
CA ALA A 193 22.19 -1.76 51.84
C ALA A 193 22.13 -1.13 50.45
N SER A 194 22.48 -1.90 49.41
CA SER A 194 22.39 -1.46 48.02
C SER A 194 20.94 -1.47 47.52
N THR A 195 20.29 -0.31 47.58
CA THR A 195 18.99 -0.07 46.93
C THR A 195 19.17 0.05 45.42
N ALA A 196 18.98 -1.04 44.68
CA ALA A 196 18.90 -1.03 43.21
C ALA A 196 17.44 -0.94 42.77
N LEU A 197 16.97 0.29 42.46
CA LEU A 197 15.65 0.52 41.85
C LEU A 197 15.78 0.78 40.35
N CYS A 198 15.73 -0.30 39.56
CA CYS A 198 15.45 -0.23 38.13
C CYS A 198 13.96 -0.38 37.85
N ARG A 199 13.49 0.29 36.78
CA ARG A 199 12.09 0.49 36.42
C ARG A 199 11.68 -0.48 35.29
N THR A 200 10.60 -1.21 35.49
CA THR A 200 9.77 -1.97 34.50
C THR A 200 8.62 -2.63 35.27
N GLU A 201 7.45 -2.98 34.72
CA GLU A 201 6.68 -2.42 33.59
C GLU A 201 5.19 -2.84 33.78
N PRO A 202 4.17 -2.01 33.48
CA PRO A 202 2.78 -2.37 33.74
C PRO A 202 2.22 -3.28 32.64
N GLN A 203 1.99 -4.55 32.97
CA GLN A 203 1.30 -5.51 32.10
C GLN A 203 -0.18 -5.16 31.92
N GLN A 204 -0.72 -5.31 30.71
CA GLN A 204 -2.17 -5.43 30.51
C GLN A 204 -2.66 -6.83 30.90
N PRO A 205 -3.77 -6.95 31.66
CA PRO A 205 -4.46 -8.22 31.86
C PRO A 205 -5.45 -8.50 30.71
N PRO A 206 -5.71 -9.78 30.36
CA PRO A 206 -6.74 -10.16 29.40
C PRO A 206 -8.10 -10.37 30.07
N LEU A 207 -9.17 -10.00 29.36
CA LEU A 207 -10.44 -10.74 29.21
C LEU A 207 -11.20 -10.18 27.99
#